data_AF-A0AAW1TI51-F1
#
_entry.id   AF-A0AAW1TI51-F1
#
_cell.length_a   1.000
_cell.length_b   1.000
_cell.length_c   1.000
_cell.angle_alpha   90.00
_cell.angle_beta   90.00
_cell.angle_gamma   90.00
#
_symmetry.space_group_name_H-M   'P 1'
#
loop_
_entity.id
_entity.type
_entity.pdbx_description
1 polymer ?
#
loop_
_entity_poly.entity_id
_entity_poly.type
_entity_poly.pdbx_seq_one_letter_code
_entity_poly.pdbx_strand_id
1 'polypeptide(L)'
;MILRSVLCVILLFNCRQCANIIAIFNGGSKSNTILGVKLAEGLIKRGHQVTIVSPHTSEPIAGLTQIKLKKLYDSLAHPNIRAFISHGGLGGNTETVYHGVPVVGIPFFGDQRLNMHEAEKAGYAVSLEYEQLNEDLFRTKVREILENPIYRENAKKRSALIKGQLIKPMDNAAFWIEHIIKYGSGSHLRNDGMDLSWCQLYMVDIYIFYTVLLSLISFITFKSMKMSYRFIRRIGSKNHLKIKQP
;
A
#
# COMPACT_ATOMS: atom_id res chain seq x y z
N MET A 1 -29.30 33.89 37.83
CA MET A 1 -29.25 33.95 36.36
C MET A 1 -27.89 33.56 35.79
N ILE A 2 -26.78 34.08 36.32
CA ILE A 2 -25.42 33.84 35.79
C ILE A 2 -25.03 32.35 35.73
N LEU A 3 -25.38 31.55 36.76
CA LEU A 3 -25.05 30.12 36.78
C LEU A 3 -25.75 29.31 35.67
N ARG A 4 -26.99 29.67 35.31
CA ARG A 4 -27.72 29.05 34.19
C ARG A 4 -27.09 29.42 32.84
N SER A 5 -26.63 30.66 32.70
CA SER A 5 -25.94 31.13 31.50
C SER A 5 -24.59 30.44 31.31
N VAL A 6 -23.80 30.31 32.39
CA VAL A 6 -22.52 29.58 32.37
C VAL A 6 -22.73 28.09 32.09
N LEU A 7 -23.74 27.46 32.69
CA LEU A 7 -24.09 26.07 32.42
C LEU A 7 -24.53 25.87 30.95
N CYS A 8 -25.31 26.79 30.38
CA CYS A 8 -25.66 26.76 28.95
C CYS A 8 -24.44 26.93 28.05
N VAL A 9 -23.50 27.81 28.37
CA VAL A 9 -22.26 27.97 27.59
C VAL A 9 -21.38 26.73 27.68
N ILE A 10 -21.26 26.10 28.85
CA ILE A 10 -20.52 24.84 29.04
C ILE A 10 -21.20 23.68 28.29
N LEU A 11 -22.54 23.65 28.26
CA LEU A 11 -23.31 22.66 27.49
C LEU A 11 -23.21 22.91 25.98
N LEU A 12 -23.12 24.16 25.53
CA LEU A 12 -22.87 24.53 24.13
C LEU A 12 -21.45 24.13 23.68
N PHE A 13 -20.44 24.25 24.55
CA PHE A 13 -19.09 23.73 24.29
C PHE A 13 -19.03 22.19 24.27
N ASN A 14 -19.96 21.50 24.93
CA ASN A 14 -20.12 20.04 24.86
C ASN A 14 -21.04 19.58 23.71
N CYS A 15 -21.33 20.44 22.73
CA CYS A 15 -22.00 20.00 21.51
C CYS A 15 -21.16 18.91 20.82
N ARG A 16 -21.67 17.68 20.85
CA ARG A 16 -21.13 16.58 20.04
C ARG A 16 -21.15 17.02 18.58
N GLN A 17 -19.98 17.09 17.97
CA GLN A 17 -19.82 17.56 16.60
C GLN A 17 -20.35 16.50 15.63
N CYS A 18 -21.65 16.52 15.31
CA CYS A 18 -22.25 15.56 14.39
C CYS A 18 -21.94 15.95 12.94
N ALA A 19 -21.18 15.12 12.22
CA ALA A 19 -20.91 15.27 10.80
C ALA A 19 -21.74 14.31 9.93
N ASN A 20 -22.05 14.75 8.70
CA ASN A 20 -22.54 13.89 7.64
C ASN A 20 -21.33 13.31 6.89
N ILE A 21 -21.13 12.01 7.01
CA ILE A 21 -19.95 11.32 6.49
C ILE A 21 -20.39 10.40 5.35
N ILE A 22 -19.88 10.67 4.15
CA ILE A 22 -20.07 9.77 3.00
C ILE A 22 -18.79 8.93 2.88
N ALA A 23 -18.92 7.63 3.10
CA ALA A 23 -17.83 6.67 3.01
C ALA A 23 -18.01 5.80 1.76
N ILE A 24 -17.04 5.84 0.85
CA ILE A 24 -17.10 5.12 -0.44
C ILE A 24 -16.13 3.94 -0.39
N PHE A 25 -16.62 2.72 -0.56
CA PHE A 25 -15.81 1.48 -0.56
C PHE A 25 -15.70 0.90 -1.97
N ASN A 26 -14.45 0.75 -2.45
CA ASN A 26 -14.11 0.41 -3.84
C ASN A 26 -14.08 -1.11 -4.11
N GLY A 27 -13.89 -1.95 -3.09
CA GLY A 27 -13.58 -3.36 -3.33
C GLY A 27 -14.72 -4.20 -3.89
N GLY A 28 -14.46 -4.92 -4.99
CA GLY A 28 -15.38 -5.90 -5.60
C GLY A 28 -15.61 -7.18 -4.78
N SER A 29 -15.02 -7.29 -3.59
CA SER A 29 -15.21 -8.40 -2.67
C SER A 29 -15.82 -7.93 -1.35
N LYS A 30 -16.63 -8.78 -0.71
CA LYS A 30 -17.25 -8.50 0.60
C LYS A 30 -16.24 -8.07 1.65
N SER A 31 -15.03 -8.65 1.66
CA SER A 31 -13.97 -8.36 2.65
C SER A 31 -13.57 -6.89 2.69
N ASN A 32 -13.52 -6.23 1.53
CA ASN A 32 -13.13 -4.82 1.41
C ASN A 32 -14.19 -3.85 1.95
N THR A 33 -15.42 -4.34 2.17
CA THR A 33 -16.52 -3.53 2.74
C THR A 33 -16.61 -3.69 4.26
N ILE A 34 -16.01 -4.75 4.84
CA ILE A 34 -16.11 -5.05 6.28
C ILE A 34 -15.54 -3.92 7.13
N LEU A 35 -14.33 -3.44 6.81
CA LEU A 35 -13.72 -2.33 7.52
C LEU A 35 -14.61 -1.10 7.50
N GLY A 36 -15.20 -0.82 6.34
CA GLY A 36 -16.09 0.30 6.14
C GLY A 36 -17.36 0.25 6.97
N VAL A 37 -17.99 -0.91 6.98
CA VAL A 37 -19.18 -1.16 7.79
C VAL A 37 -18.86 -1.02 9.27
N LYS A 38 -17.74 -1.58 9.75
CA LYS A 38 -17.32 -1.44 11.15
C LYS A 38 -16.98 -0.02 11.54
N LEU A 39 -16.34 0.74 10.65
CA LEU A 39 -16.11 2.16 10.87
C LEU A 39 -17.44 2.94 10.96
N ALA A 40 -18.38 2.67 10.05
CA ALA A 40 -19.68 3.31 10.05
C ALA A 40 -20.50 2.97 11.30
N GLU A 41 -20.50 1.73 11.76
CA GLU A 41 -21.11 1.34 13.04
C GLU A 41 -20.57 2.19 14.20
N GLY A 42 -19.25 2.37 14.28
CA GLY A 42 -18.60 3.19 15.29
C GLY A 42 -18.98 4.68 15.21
N LEU A 43 -19.14 5.20 13.99
CA LEU A 43 -19.53 6.58 13.74
C LEU A 43 -21.02 6.84 14.06
N ILE A 44 -21.90 5.92 13.68
CA ILE A 44 -23.35 6.01 13.97
C ILE A 44 -23.60 5.97 15.47
N LYS A 45 -22.91 5.10 16.22
CA LYS A 45 -22.97 5.05 17.70
C LYS A 45 -22.61 6.40 18.36
N ARG A 46 -21.86 7.25 17.66
CA ARG A 46 -21.47 8.58 18.14
C ARG A 46 -22.44 9.70 17.74
N GLY A 47 -23.49 9.37 16.97
CA GLY A 47 -24.49 10.32 16.49
C GLY A 47 -24.18 10.92 15.13
N HIS A 48 -23.19 10.39 14.40
CA HIS A 48 -22.90 10.81 13.03
C HIS A 48 -23.86 10.16 12.04
N GLN A 49 -24.29 10.91 11.03
CA GLN A 49 -25.03 10.34 9.91
C GLN A 49 -24.02 9.82 8.89
N VAL A 50 -24.03 8.51 8.65
CA VAL A 50 -23.09 7.86 7.74
C VAL A 50 -23.83 7.32 6.54
N THR A 51 -23.36 7.66 5.35
CA THR A 51 -23.79 7.06 4.09
C THR A 51 -22.66 6.20 3.56
N ILE A 52 -22.87 4.89 3.48
CA ILE A 52 -21.94 3.97 2.82
C ILE A 52 -22.35 3.84 1.36
N VAL A 53 -21.37 4.02 0.48
CA VAL A 53 -21.54 3.81 -0.94
C VAL A 53 -20.62 2.67 -1.37
N SER A 54 -21.19 1.51 -1.73
CA SER A 54 -20.42 0.27 -1.99
C SER A 54 -21.08 -0.57 -3.09
N PRO A 55 -20.32 -1.32 -3.91
CA PRO A 55 -20.89 -2.32 -4.83
C PRO A 55 -21.57 -3.48 -4.09
N HIS A 56 -21.22 -3.71 -2.82
CA HIS A 56 -21.78 -4.74 -1.96
C HIS A 56 -22.56 -4.12 -0.81
N THR A 57 -23.85 -4.44 -0.72
CA THR A 57 -24.69 -4.13 0.43
C THR A 57 -24.48 -5.16 1.53
N SER A 58 -24.23 -4.70 2.75
CA SER A 58 -24.24 -5.52 3.96
C SER A 58 -25.66 -5.58 4.55
N GLU A 59 -25.83 -6.32 5.65
CA GLU A 59 -27.10 -6.30 6.38
C GLU A 59 -27.52 -4.88 6.78
N PRO A 60 -28.84 -4.60 6.87
CA PRO A 60 -29.36 -3.29 7.26
C PRO A 60 -28.91 -2.92 8.67
N ILE A 61 -28.24 -1.78 8.82
CA ILE A 61 -27.82 -1.23 10.11
C ILE A 61 -28.64 0.02 10.37
N ALA A 62 -29.29 0.11 11.53
CA ALA A 62 -30.09 1.29 11.90
C ALA A 62 -29.23 2.56 11.89
N GLY A 63 -29.66 3.58 11.14
CA GLY A 63 -28.93 4.85 10.98
C GLY A 63 -27.87 4.86 9.85
N LEU A 64 -27.66 3.74 9.15
CA LEU A 64 -26.78 3.65 8.00
C LEU A 64 -27.58 3.75 6.70
N THR A 65 -27.26 4.75 5.87
CA THR A 65 -27.77 4.80 4.49
C THR A 65 -26.80 4.05 3.58
N GLN A 66 -27.23 2.97 2.92
CA GLN A 66 -26.41 2.23 1.96
C GLN A 66 -26.86 2.52 0.53
N ILE A 67 -25.95 3.03 -0.29
CA ILE A 67 -26.19 3.29 -1.71
C ILE A 67 -25.34 2.30 -2.52
N LYS A 68 -26.01 1.46 -3.32
CA LYS A 68 -25.31 0.52 -4.21
C LYS A 68 -24.76 1.27 -5.42
N LEU A 69 -23.44 1.26 -5.58
CA LEU A 69 -22.80 1.85 -6.76
C LEU A 69 -22.79 0.90 -7.95
N LYS A 70 -23.25 1.41 -9.09
CA LYS A 70 -23.08 0.77 -10.41
C LYS A 70 -21.82 1.27 -11.13
N LYS A 71 -21.42 2.52 -10.89
CA LYS A 71 -20.22 3.17 -11.45
C LYS A 71 -19.52 4.01 -10.37
N LEU A 72 -18.43 3.48 -9.84
CA LEU A 72 -17.71 4.01 -8.68
C LEU A 72 -17.02 5.36 -8.94
N TYR A 73 -16.40 5.53 -10.11
CA TYR A 73 -15.50 6.64 -10.38
C TYR A 73 -16.19 7.96 -10.68
N ASP A 74 -17.39 7.90 -11.26
CA ASP A 74 -18.24 9.07 -11.48
C ASP A 74 -18.57 9.77 -10.15
N SER A 75 -18.64 9.01 -9.05
CA SER A 75 -18.90 9.55 -7.70
C SER A 75 -17.75 10.41 -7.18
N LEU A 76 -16.48 10.08 -7.47
CA LEU A 76 -15.32 10.84 -6.98
C LEU A 76 -15.24 12.25 -7.57
N ALA A 77 -15.96 12.51 -8.66
CA ALA A 77 -16.12 13.84 -9.25
C ALA A 77 -17.04 14.78 -8.44
N HIS A 78 -17.73 14.27 -7.42
CA HIS A 78 -18.72 15.07 -6.70
C HIS A 78 -18.06 16.17 -5.84
N PRO A 79 -18.50 17.44 -5.93
CA PRO A 79 -17.83 18.58 -5.32
C PRO A 79 -17.76 18.53 -3.78
N ASN A 80 -18.69 17.79 -3.15
CA ASN A 80 -18.74 17.66 -1.69
C ASN A 80 -17.75 16.64 -1.12
N ILE A 81 -17.04 15.88 -1.94
CA ILE A 81 -16.04 14.93 -1.45
C ILE A 81 -14.80 15.70 -1.00
N ARG A 82 -14.44 15.50 0.27
CA ARG A 82 -13.32 16.19 0.93
C ARG A 82 -12.08 15.32 1.12
N ALA A 83 -12.26 14.02 1.29
CA ALA A 83 -11.18 13.04 1.41
C ALA A 83 -11.69 11.66 1.01
N PHE A 84 -10.78 10.78 0.60
CA PHE A 84 -11.08 9.38 0.27
C PHE A 84 -10.27 8.44 1.15
N ILE A 85 -10.92 7.48 1.80
CA ILE A 85 -10.25 6.47 2.62
C ILE A 85 -10.00 5.24 1.76
N SER A 86 -8.75 4.79 1.67
CA SER A 86 -8.31 3.73 0.78
C SER A 86 -7.29 2.82 1.46
N HIS A 87 -7.18 1.58 1.00
CA HIS A 87 -6.05 0.71 1.30
C HIS A 87 -4.72 1.14 0.64
N GLY A 88 -4.71 2.17 -0.20
CA GLY A 88 -3.49 2.67 -0.83
C GLY A 88 -3.10 1.99 -2.14
N GLY A 89 -4.01 1.27 -2.80
CA GLY A 89 -3.77 0.75 -4.15
C GLY A 89 -3.55 1.87 -5.18
N LEU A 90 -2.61 1.65 -6.12
CA LEU A 90 -2.19 2.66 -7.10
C LEU A 90 -3.34 3.22 -7.95
N GLY A 91 -4.22 2.35 -8.46
CA GLY A 91 -5.36 2.76 -9.28
C GLY A 91 -6.31 3.71 -8.55
N GLY A 92 -6.80 3.28 -7.38
CA GLY A 92 -7.72 4.09 -6.57
C GLY A 92 -7.11 5.41 -6.12
N ASN A 93 -5.82 5.43 -5.76
CA ASN A 93 -5.12 6.66 -5.42
C ASN A 93 -5.01 7.62 -6.62
N THR A 94 -4.73 7.08 -7.81
CA THR A 94 -4.60 7.84 -9.07
C THR A 94 -5.94 8.46 -9.48
N GLU A 95 -7.03 7.71 -9.38
CA GLU A 95 -8.38 8.19 -9.71
C GLU A 95 -8.84 9.26 -8.72
N THR A 96 -8.56 9.06 -7.43
CA THR A 96 -8.90 10.04 -6.40
C THR A 96 -8.16 11.35 -6.63
N VAL A 97 -6.85 11.30 -6.86
CA VAL A 97 -6.05 12.50 -7.10
C VAL A 97 -6.38 13.14 -8.46
N TYR A 98 -6.83 12.35 -9.45
CA TYR A 98 -7.36 12.88 -10.72
C TYR A 98 -8.57 13.80 -10.49
N HIS A 99 -9.37 13.58 -9.45
CA HIS A 99 -10.46 14.47 -9.05
C HIS A 99 -10.05 15.54 -8.01
N GLY A 100 -8.77 15.64 -7.67
CA GLY A 100 -8.26 16.63 -6.72
C GLY A 100 -8.71 16.38 -5.28
N VAL A 101 -9.02 15.12 -4.95
CA VAL A 101 -9.39 14.68 -3.61
C VAL A 101 -8.15 14.08 -2.92
N PRO A 102 -7.85 14.46 -1.66
CA PRO A 102 -6.76 13.87 -0.90
C PRO A 102 -7.11 12.49 -0.31
N VAL A 103 -6.10 11.70 0.03
CA VAL A 103 -6.25 10.26 0.41
C VAL A 103 -5.84 9.99 1.86
N VAL A 104 -6.68 9.28 2.59
CA VAL A 104 -6.35 8.63 3.86
C VAL A 104 -6.07 7.16 3.56
N GLY A 105 -4.80 6.74 3.62
CA GLY A 105 -4.36 5.39 3.34
C GLY A 105 -4.32 4.50 4.58
N ILE A 106 -4.80 3.27 4.48
CA ILE A 106 -4.64 2.21 5.48
C ILE A 106 -4.06 0.98 4.76
N PRO A 107 -2.75 0.92 4.49
CA PRO A 107 -2.15 -0.18 3.74
C PRO A 107 -2.19 -1.50 4.53
N PHE A 108 -2.45 -2.59 3.82
CA PHE A 108 -2.51 -3.94 4.40
C PHE A 108 -1.38 -4.85 3.91
N PHE A 109 -1.13 -4.88 2.59
CA PHE A 109 -0.15 -5.81 2.00
C PHE A 109 0.37 -5.35 0.64
N GLY A 110 1.43 -6.00 0.16
CA GLY A 110 1.96 -5.80 -1.19
C GLY A 110 2.55 -4.41 -1.40
N ASP A 111 2.23 -3.79 -2.53
CA ASP A 111 2.73 -2.50 -2.99
C ASP A 111 2.04 -1.30 -2.31
N GLN A 112 0.97 -1.52 -1.54
CA GLN A 112 0.16 -0.48 -0.92
C GLN A 112 0.97 0.48 -0.02
N ARG A 113 1.91 -0.05 0.77
CA ARG A 113 2.77 0.76 1.65
C ARG A 113 3.65 1.70 0.84
N LEU A 114 4.23 1.20 -0.25
CA LEU A 114 5.07 2.00 -1.15
C LEU A 114 4.25 3.08 -1.86
N ASN A 115 3.07 2.73 -2.37
CA ASN A 115 2.16 3.67 -3.01
C ASN A 115 1.73 4.80 -2.05
N MET A 116 1.47 4.48 -0.78
CA MET A 116 1.13 5.48 0.23
C MET A 116 2.31 6.36 0.60
N HIS A 117 3.51 5.78 0.73
CA HIS A 117 4.72 6.57 0.97
C HIS A 117 4.96 7.61 -0.14
N GLU A 118 4.81 7.22 -1.40
CA GLU A 118 4.92 8.15 -2.53
C GLU A 118 3.79 9.20 -2.54
N ALA A 119 2.58 8.82 -2.13
CA ALA A 119 1.45 9.74 -2.02
C ALA A 119 1.64 10.79 -0.89
N GLU A 120 2.19 10.38 0.25
CA GLU A 120 2.55 11.26 1.36
C GLU A 120 3.68 12.21 0.97
N LYS A 121 4.72 11.71 0.30
CA LYS A 121 5.83 12.51 -0.23
C LYS A 121 5.34 13.55 -1.25
N ALA A 122 4.34 13.20 -2.05
CA ALA A 122 3.67 14.12 -2.96
C ALA A 122 2.68 15.07 -2.25
N GLY A 123 2.46 14.90 -0.94
CA GLY A 123 1.75 15.84 -0.08
C GLY A 123 0.24 15.85 -0.24
N TYR A 124 -0.37 14.84 -0.87
CA TYR A 124 -1.83 14.74 -1.04
C TYR A 124 -2.47 13.62 -0.21
N ALA A 125 -1.69 12.91 0.58
CA ALA A 125 -2.16 11.79 1.38
C ALA A 125 -1.56 11.75 2.78
N VAL A 126 -2.23 11.00 3.66
CA VAL A 126 -1.70 10.54 4.96
C VAL A 126 -1.86 9.02 5.04
N SER A 127 -0.87 8.33 5.59
CA SER A 127 -0.88 6.88 5.78
C SER A 127 -1.09 6.52 7.25
N LEU A 128 -1.85 5.46 7.50
CA LEU A 128 -2.06 4.86 8.81
C LEU A 128 -1.70 3.39 8.75
N GLU A 129 -0.68 3.00 9.51
CA GLU A 129 -0.31 1.60 9.64
C GLU A 129 -1.44 0.81 10.29
N TYR A 130 -1.88 -0.26 9.62
CA TYR A 130 -3.01 -1.06 10.08
C TYR A 130 -2.76 -1.65 11.47
N GLU A 131 -1.52 -2.05 11.77
CA GLU A 131 -1.11 -2.61 13.05
C GLU A 131 -1.20 -1.61 14.22
N GLN A 132 -1.19 -0.31 13.91
CA GLN A 132 -1.24 0.77 14.90
C GLN A 132 -2.62 1.44 14.95
N LEU A 133 -3.57 0.97 14.14
CA LEU A 133 -4.86 1.59 13.96
C LEU A 133 -5.65 1.58 15.28
N ASN A 134 -5.88 2.78 15.80
CA ASN A 134 -6.77 3.03 16.91
C ASN A 134 -7.61 4.27 16.61
N GLU A 135 -8.64 4.50 17.41
CA GLU A 135 -9.60 5.57 17.16
C GLU A 135 -8.96 6.96 17.18
N ASP A 136 -8.12 7.25 18.17
CA ASP A 136 -7.53 8.57 18.34
C ASP A 136 -6.58 8.90 17.19
N LEU A 137 -5.77 7.93 16.79
CA LEU A 137 -4.89 8.05 15.63
C LEU A 137 -5.69 8.27 14.34
N PHE A 138 -6.74 7.46 14.12
CA PHE A 138 -7.60 7.59 12.94
C PHE A 138 -8.28 8.96 12.89
N ARG A 139 -8.85 9.40 14.01
CA ARG A 139 -9.49 10.73 14.15
C ARG A 139 -8.49 11.84 13.87
N THR A 140 -7.29 11.74 14.42
CA THR A 140 -6.24 12.75 14.23
C THR A 140 -5.86 12.87 12.77
N LYS A 141 -5.63 11.75 12.08
CA LYS A 141 -5.24 11.73 10.66
C LYS A 141 -6.36 12.20 9.72
N VAL A 142 -7.61 11.85 10.02
CA VAL A 142 -8.76 12.37 9.27
C VAL A 142 -8.95 13.87 9.51
N ARG A 143 -8.76 14.38 10.72
CA ARG A 143 -8.80 15.83 10.95
C ARG A 143 -7.67 16.54 10.24
N GLU A 144 -6.45 16.02 10.33
CA GLU A 144 -5.27 16.52 9.63
C GLU A 144 -5.56 16.71 8.14
N ILE A 145 -6.08 15.69 7.46
CA ILE A 145 -6.34 15.78 6.01
C ILE A 145 -7.49 16.74 5.64
N LEU A 146 -8.47 16.91 6.55
CA LEU A 146 -9.65 17.74 6.31
C LEU A 146 -9.44 19.22 6.67
N GLU A 147 -8.60 19.49 7.67
CA GLU A 147 -8.35 20.82 8.22
C GLU A 147 -7.12 21.48 7.59
N ASN A 148 -6.10 20.70 7.20
CA ASN A 148 -4.91 21.24 6.56
C ASN A 148 -5.13 21.40 5.03
N PRO A 149 -5.14 22.63 4.50
CA PRO A 149 -5.42 22.88 3.08
C PRO A 149 -4.36 22.31 2.14
N ILE A 150 -3.12 22.11 2.62
CA ILE A 150 -1.98 21.63 1.82
C ILE A 150 -2.33 20.33 1.09
N TYR A 151 -3.03 19.39 1.75
CA TYR A 151 -3.41 18.13 1.12
C TYR A 151 -4.32 18.32 -0.08
N ARG A 152 -5.32 19.19 0.06
CA ARG A 152 -6.28 19.46 -1.01
C ARG A 152 -5.69 20.32 -2.12
N GLU A 153 -4.80 21.25 -1.80
CA GLU A 153 -4.06 22.04 -2.77
C GLU A 153 -3.11 21.16 -3.60
N ASN A 154 -2.33 20.29 -2.94
CA ASN A 154 -1.46 19.33 -3.62
C ASN A 154 -2.25 18.34 -4.47
N ALA A 155 -3.38 17.83 -3.97
CA ALA A 155 -4.27 16.97 -4.75
C ALA A 155 -4.77 17.69 -6.02
N LYS A 156 -5.23 18.94 -5.90
CA LYS A 156 -5.68 19.75 -7.06
C LYS A 156 -4.54 20.07 -8.02
N LYS A 157 -3.36 20.43 -7.50
CA LYS A 157 -2.16 20.65 -8.32
C LYS A 157 -1.83 19.40 -9.13
N ARG A 158 -1.86 18.23 -8.51
CA ARG A 158 -1.59 16.96 -9.18
C ARG A 158 -2.69 16.57 -10.16
N SER A 159 -3.96 16.82 -9.84
CA SER A 159 -5.08 16.71 -10.78
C SER A 159 -4.84 17.53 -12.05
N ALA A 160 -4.42 18.80 -11.89
CA ALA A 160 -4.12 19.68 -13.01
C ALA A 160 -2.94 19.17 -13.85
N LEU A 161 -1.88 18.65 -13.21
CA LEU A 161 -0.73 18.04 -13.90
C LEU A 161 -1.13 16.80 -14.71
N ILE A 162 -1.99 15.93 -14.16
CA ILE A 162 -2.47 14.74 -14.87
C ILE A 162 -3.36 15.13 -16.06
N LYS A 163 -4.24 16.11 -15.88
CA LYS A 163 -5.16 16.58 -16.94
C LYS A 163 -4.46 17.44 -18.00
N GLY A 164 -3.38 18.12 -17.62
CA GLY A 164 -2.58 19.00 -18.48
C GLY A 164 -1.48 18.27 -19.27
N GLN A 165 -1.54 16.94 -19.38
CA GLN A 165 -0.60 16.18 -20.21
C GLN A 165 -0.71 16.60 -21.67
N LEU A 166 0.44 16.70 -22.36
CA LEU A 166 0.54 17.11 -23.76
C LEU A 166 -0.31 16.24 -24.69
N ILE A 167 -0.31 14.93 -24.43
CA ILE A 167 -1.06 13.92 -25.19
C ILE A 167 -2.17 13.41 -24.28
N LYS A 168 -3.42 13.46 -24.76
CA LYS A 168 -4.53 12.91 -23.98
C LYS A 168 -4.40 11.39 -23.88
N PRO A 169 -4.86 10.76 -22.79
CA PRO A 169 -4.78 9.31 -22.63
C PRO A 169 -5.40 8.53 -23.79
N MET A 170 -6.50 9.03 -24.36
CA MET A 170 -7.17 8.41 -25.51
C MET A 170 -6.32 8.50 -26.78
N ASP A 171 -5.72 9.65 -27.04
CA ASP A 171 -4.86 9.85 -28.22
C ASP A 171 -3.58 9.00 -28.11
N ASN A 172 -3.02 8.91 -26.90
CA ASN A 172 -1.87 8.04 -26.63
C ASN A 172 -2.23 6.56 -26.85
N ALA A 173 -3.40 6.12 -26.39
CA ALA A 173 -3.88 4.76 -26.61
C ALA A 173 -4.09 4.46 -28.10
N ALA A 174 -4.73 5.38 -28.84
CA ALA A 174 -4.92 5.26 -30.27
C ALA A 174 -3.58 5.16 -31.00
N PHE A 175 -2.61 6.01 -30.65
CA PHE A 175 -1.26 5.97 -31.19
C PHE A 175 -0.60 4.60 -31.00
N TRP A 176 -0.62 4.03 -29.79
CA TRP A 176 0.01 2.72 -29.55
C TRP A 176 -0.69 1.57 -30.27
N ILE A 177 -2.02 1.63 -30.40
CA ILE A 177 -2.80 0.66 -31.19
C ILE A 177 -2.38 0.74 -32.66
N GLU A 178 -2.36 1.94 -33.24
CA GLU A 178 -1.93 2.16 -34.62
C GLU A 178 -0.48 1.74 -34.85
N HIS A 179 0.41 2.01 -33.89
CA HIS A 179 1.82 1.61 -33.93
C HIS A 179 1.97 0.09 -34.03
N ILE A 180 1.22 -0.67 -33.22
CA ILE A 180 1.25 -2.14 -33.26
C ILE A 180 0.65 -2.66 -34.57
N ILE A 181 -0.45 -2.09 -35.04
CA ILE A 181 -1.04 -2.46 -36.34
C ILE A 181 -0.04 -2.22 -37.48
N LYS A 182 0.69 -1.10 -37.45
CA LYS A 182 1.64 -0.70 -38.49
C LYS A 182 2.93 -1.52 -38.49
N TYR A 183 3.48 -1.83 -37.32
CA TYR A 183 4.82 -2.43 -37.19
C TYR A 183 4.81 -3.89 -36.72
N GLY A 184 3.64 -4.51 -36.51
CA GLY A 184 3.52 -5.91 -36.10
C GLY A 184 3.50 -6.12 -34.59
N SER A 185 3.58 -7.39 -34.15
CA SER A 185 3.17 -8.02 -32.88
C SER A 185 3.49 -7.34 -31.52
N GLY A 186 4.11 -6.17 -31.50
CA GLY A 186 4.51 -5.47 -30.28
C GLY A 186 5.65 -6.18 -29.55
N SER A 187 6.35 -7.11 -30.21
CA SER A 187 7.51 -7.81 -29.63
C SER A 187 8.58 -6.83 -29.15
N HIS A 188 8.82 -5.74 -29.90
CA HIS A 188 9.76 -4.67 -29.51
C HIS A 188 9.28 -3.80 -28.34
N LEU A 189 8.02 -3.92 -27.90
CA LEU A 189 7.47 -3.22 -26.73
C LEU A 189 7.35 -4.15 -25.52
N ARG A 190 7.48 -5.46 -25.70
CA ARG A 190 7.46 -6.43 -24.60
C ARG A 190 8.83 -6.47 -23.93
N ASN A 191 8.81 -6.79 -22.65
CA ASN A 191 10.02 -7.13 -21.93
C ASN A 191 10.40 -8.58 -22.28
N ASP A 192 11.60 -8.79 -22.82
CA ASP A 192 12.14 -10.12 -23.16
C ASP A 192 12.16 -11.08 -21.95
N GLY A 193 12.18 -10.53 -20.74
CA GLY A 193 12.05 -11.26 -19.47
C GLY A 193 10.76 -12.08 -19.35
N MET A 194 9.70 -11.73 -20.09
CA MET A 194 8.43 -12.48 -20.10
C MET A 194 8.51 -13.77 -20.90
N ASP A 195 9.49 -13.91 -21.79
CA ASP A 195 9.68 -15.11 -22.61
C ASP A 195 10.74 -16.04 -22.01
N LEU A 196 11.30 -15.68 -20.84
CA LEU A 196 12.24 -16.51 -20.10
C LEU A 196 11.56 -17.77 -19.55
N SER A 197 12.26 -18.89 -19.66
CA SER A 197 11.86 -20.11 -18.95
C SER A 197 11.94 -19.91 -17.43
N TRP A 198 11.15 -20.67 -16.67
CA TRP A 198 11.16 -20.61 -15.19
C TRP A 198 12.57 -20.79 -14.60
N CYS A 199 13.40 -21.66 -15.20
CA CYS A 199 14.79 -21.85 -14.78
C CYS A 199 15.63 -20.57 -14.91
N GLN A 200 15.47 -19.83 -16.01
CA GLN A 200 16.18 -18.57 -16.24
C GLN A 200 15.65 -17.44 -15.38
N LEU A 201 14.32 -17.36 -15.23
CA LEU A 201 13.66 -16.34 -14.41
C LEU A 201 14.11 -16.42 -12.94
N TYR A 202 14.26 -17.64 -12.41
CA TYR A 202 14.74 -17.88 -11.05
C TYR A 202 16.26 -18.12 -10.95
N MET A 203 17.02 -17.93 -12.03
CA MET A 203 18.49 -18.05 -12.05
C MET A 203 19.00 -19.37 -11.44
N VAL A 204 18.29 -20.47 -11.72
CA VAL A 204 18.52 -21.79 -11.09
C VAL A 204 19.92 -22.33 -11.41
N ASP A 205 20.37 -22.12 -12.64
CA ASP A 205 21.71 -22.45 -13.12
C ASP A 205 22.82 -21.75 -12.31
N ILE A 206 22.62 -20.49 -11.96
CA ILE A 206 23.55 -19.69 -11.15
C ILE A 206 23.58 -20.20 -9.70
N TYR A 207 22.43 -20.53 -9.11
CA TYR A 207 22.38 -21.14 -7.77
C TYR A 207 23.07 -22.52 -7.73
N ILE A 208 22.90 -23.34 -8.77
CA ILE A 208 23.62 -24.62 -8.90
C ILE A 208 25.12 -24.37 -9.00
N PHE A 209 25.56 -23.40 -9.80
CA PHE A 209 26.99 -23.07 -9.90
C PHE A 209 27.59 -22.67 -8.54
N TYR A 210 26.94 -21.77 -7.80
CA TYR A 210 27.42 -21.34 -6.48
C TYR A 210 27.41 -22.47 -5.44
N THR A 211 26.39 -23.31 -5.43
CA THR A 211 26.32 -24.46 -4.49
C THR A 211 27.41 -25.48 -4.78
N VAL A 212 27.69 -25.80 -6.05
CA VAL A 212 28.82 -26.66 -6.44
C VAL A 212 30.15 -26.02 -6.04
N LEU A 213 30.36 -24.73 -6.33
CA LEU A 213 31.59 -24.02 -5.98
C LEU A 213 31.86 -24.03 -4.47
N LEU A 214 30.85 -23.71 -3.66
CA LEU A 214 30.94 -23.74 -2.20
C LEU A 214 31.25 -25.16 -1.69
N SER A 215 30.57 -26.19 -2.23
CA SER A 215 30.83 -27.58 -1.84
C SER A 215 32.27 -28.02 -2.14
N LEU A 216 32.83 -27.55 -3.25
CA LEU A 216 34.20 -27.86 -3.66
C LEU A 216 35.23 -27.17 -2.75
N ILE A 217 35.00 -25.90 -2.39
CA ILE A 217 35.82 -25.18 -1.42
C ILE A 217 35.76 -25.86 -0.05
N SER A 218 34.57 -26.21 0.44
CA SER A 218 34.40 -26.95 1.71
C SER A 218 35.09 -28.32 1.68
N PHE A 219 35.05 -29.02 0.55
CA PHE A 219 35.74 -30.31 0.40
C PHE A 219 37.27 -30.16 0.43
N ILE A 220 37.82 -29.16 -0.28
CA ILE A 220 39.25 -28.88 -0.31
C ILE A 220 39.74 -28.49 1.09
N THR A 221 39.03 -27.58 1.76
CA THR A 221 39.39 -27.16 3.13
C THR A 221 39.35 -28.33 4.11
N PHE A 222 38.31 -29.17 4.06
CA PHE A 222 38.24 -30.38 4.87
C PHE A 222 39.40 -31.36 4.61
N LYS A 223 39.74 -31.59 3.34
CA LYS A 223 40.87 -32.45 2.97
C LYS A 223 42.20 -31.88 3.44
N SER A 224 42.42 -30.58 3.25
CA SER A 224 43.62 -29.87 3.73
C SER A 224 43.74 -29.94 5.26
N MET A 225 42.67 -29.67 6.00
CA MET A 225 42.65 -29.82 7.47
C MET A 225 42.97 -31.25 7.90
N LYS A 226 42.37 -32.27 7.26
CA LYS A 226 42.64 -33.67 7.55
C LYS A 226 44.09 -34.06 7.24
N MET A 227 44.67 -33.52 6.18
CA MET A 227 46.08 -33.72 5.83
C MET A 227 47.02 -33.07 6.84
N SER A 228 46.77 -31.80 7.20
CA SER A 228 47.52 -31.10 8.24
C SER A 228 47.45 -31.83 9.58
N TYR A 229 46.27 -32.28 10.00
CA TYR A 229 46.09 -33.08 11.21
C TYR A 229 46.89 -34.39 11.17
N ARG A 230 46.84 -35.14 10.06
CA ARG A 230 47.62 -36.37 9.87
C ARG A 230 49.13 -36.10 9.91
N PHE A 231 49.58 -34.98 9.34
CA PHE A 231 50.98 -34.58 9.33
C PHE A 231 51.48 -34.23 10.73
N ILE A 232 50.75 -33.39 11.47
CA ILE A 232 51.05 -33.03 12.86
C ILE A 232 51.12 -34.30 13.74
N ARG A 233 50.15 -35.21 13.62
CA ARG A 233 50.14 -36.47 14.36
C ARG A 233 51.34 -37.37 14.04
N ARG A 234 51.78 -37.41 12.78
CA ARG A 234 52.98 -38.15 12.37
C ARG A 234 54.27 -37.55 12.94
N ILE A 235 54.39 -36.22 12.99
CA ILE A 235 55.54 -35.54 13.61
C ILE A 235 55.56 -35.80 15.13
N GLY A 236 54.43 -35.66 15.82
CA GLY A 236 54.32 -35.94 17.26
C GLY A 236 54.71 -37.37 17.62
N SER A 237 54.30 -38.35 16.81
CA SER A 237 54.68 -39.76 17.00
C SER A 237 56.18 -40.01 16.79
N LYS A 238 56.83 -39.36 15.81
CA LYS A 238 58.28 -39.46 15.59
C LYS A 238 59.11 -38.82 16.71
N ASN A 239 58.67 -37.69 17.24
CA ASN A 239 59.35 -37.01 18.35
C ASN A 239 59.25 -37.81 19.66
N HIS A 240 58.13 -38.48 19.93
CA HIS A 240 57.98 -39.36 21.09
C HIS A 240 58.95 -40.57 21.04
N LEU A 241 59.25 -41.09 19.86
CA LEU A 241 60.19 -42.21 19.68
C LEU A 241 61.67 -41.78 19.85
N LYS A 242 62.01 -40.53 19.54
CA LYS A 242 63.38 -40.00 19.74
C LYS A 242 63.72 -39.67 21.20
N ILE A 243 62.75 -39.28 22.02
CA ILE A 243 62.96 -38.97 23.45
C ILE A 243 63.19 -40.26 24.29
N LYS A 244 62.91 -41.44 23.73
CA LYS A 244 63.05 -42.75 24.40
C LYS A 244 64.35 -43.50 24.08
N GLN A 245 65.29 -42.93 23.33
CA GLN A 245 66.62 -43.52 23.14
C GLN A 245 67.65 -42.71 23.95
N PRO A 246 68.40 -43.34 24.88
CA PRO A 246 69.44 -42.69 25.69
C PRO A 246 70.67 -42.30 24.85
#